data_AF-A0AA87MNX5-F1
#
_entry.id   AF-A0AA87MNX5-F1
#
_cell.length_a   1.000
_cell.length_b   1.000
_cell.length_c   1.000
_cell.angle_alpha   90.00
_cell.angle_beta   90.00
_cell.angle_gamma   90.00
#
_symmetry.space_group_name_H-M   'P 1'
#
loop_
_entity.id
_entity.type
_entity.pdbx_description
1 polymer ?
#
loop_
_entity_poly.entity_id
_entity_poly.type
_entity_poly.pdbx_seq_one_letter_code
_entity_poly.pdbx_strand_id
1 'polypeptide(L)'
;MLSRLILSPYSRYFIYILVVLFLTFNRFKLDNKVPFVSSDSEIKYYQTIMFFEKGLKAITESECLYPGKVYDPEFRYFPFDYPWAFLKENENRKCLFQYPPLFAFLNGIPAYFFGAKIITLLPLLCLLGCLLIFDKILSLFIDKTWVVLIGTLVPFTLSFPALSSVEFSEVPLNNFLLLSFGYFLICSLFVDKITVQNKNLNSNFRIFSFASGLLAVAAFFLRTESAFPVFLFGFLAFFSQKTRNNLKEYLIFSVLGGVLSFGIIGVLNFFYSGHPMGIRFLVSSQDAMNQFSIEKQIVILQGYLLGDATKSGFLKASPYAILIFGIFSDLIRKNKLSGESILGLVGIGTLFSISFFSPYTAGVHHFGLRYLESGFIFLSAGILIFLYQRSIEFPNIGRVLILLTSLSLYYNYKFTREGFKILFGSIAPYLQIQNEFQSKGIIVHKGQFTNYLIGFSYLNSVHFTVNTEKDAIQLEQTLKKNQVDSYSILEYESEPPRDPNLPEKQFKEKIAVRFPDPNRYYKVKDQRKILDFSLRTYQLLKN
;
A
#
# COMPACT_ATOMS: atom_id res chain seq x y z
N MET A 1 -10.68 38.38 -13.42
CA MET A 1 -11.61 37.26 -13.70
C MET A 1 -10.99 35.90 -13.34
N LEU A 2 -9.74 35.62 -13.74
CA LEU A 2 -8.99 34.42 -13.31
C LEU A 2 -8.80 34.32 -11.78
N SER A 3 -8.57 35.46 -11.11
CA SER A 3 -8.43 35.52 -9.65
C SER A 3 -9.71 35.08 -8.92
N ARG A 4 -10.89 35.57 -9.33
CA ARG A 4 -12.19 35.16 -8.75
C ARG A 4 -12.50 33.67 -8.97
N LEU A 5 -12.07 33.11 -10.10
CA LEU A 5 -12.26 31.69 -10.43
C LEU A 5 -11.42 30.81 -9.51
N ILE A 6 -10.15 31.14 -9.24
CA ILE A 6 -9.25 30.38 -8.33
C ILE A 6 -9.64 30.55 -6.84
N LEU A 7 -10.40 31.59 -6.49
CA LEU A 7 -10.71 31.93 -5.11
C LEU A 7 -11.87 31.12 -4.47
N SER A 8 -12.66 30.38 -5.25
CA SER A 8 -13.78 29.58 -4.70
C SER A 8 -13.35 28.15 -4.30
N PRO A 9 -13.95 27.54 -3.26
CA PRO A 9 -13.71 26.13 -2.92
C PRO A 9 -14.04 25.17 -4.09
N TYR A 10 -15.07 25.49 -4.87
CA TYR A 10 -15.52 24.67 -6.00
C TYR A 10 -14.48 24.57 -7.12
N SER A 11 -13.73 25.64 -7.37
CA SER A 11 -12.68 25.59 -8.39
C SER A 11 -11.47 24.77 -7.97
N ARG A 12 -11.14 24.73 -6.68
CA ARG A 12 -10.11 23.81 -6.15
C ARG A 12 -10.52 22.36 -6.39
N TYR A 13 -11.78 22.02 -6.08
CA TYR A 13 -12.30 20.68 -6.28
C TYR A 13 -12.31 20.28 -7.75
N PHE A 14 -12.65 21.22 -8.64
CA PHE A 14 -12.54 21.00 -10.08
C PHE A 14 -11.09 20.71 -10.51
N ILE A 15 -10.10 21.45 -9.99
CA ILE A 15 -8.68 21.18 -10.28
C ILE A 15 -8.26 19.79 -9.77
N TYR A 16 -8.68 19.38 -8.57
CA TYR A 16 -8.41 18.04 -8.05
C TYR A 16 -9.00 16.95 -8.95
N ILE A 17 -10.22 17.15 -9.45
CA ILE A 17 -10.85 16.25 -10.42
C ILE A 17 -10.00 16.18 -11.71
N LEU A 18 -9.56 17.31 -12.25
CA LEU A 18 -8.70 17.32 -13.45
C LEU A 18 -7.39 16.55 -13.25
N VAL A 19 -6.75 16.71 -12.08
CA VAL A 19 -5.53 15.95 -11.73
C VAL A 19 -5.81 14.45 -11.69
N VAL A 20 -6.89 14.03 -11.03
CA VAL A 20 -7.26 12.62 -10.94
C VAL A 20 -7.65 12.06 -12.30
N LEU A 21 -8.32 12.84 -13.15
CA LEU A 21 -8.62 12.46 -14.54
C LEU A 21 -7.33 12.29 -15.36
N PHE A 22 -6.35 13.18 -15.19
CA PHE A 22 -5.03 13.03 -15.83
C PHE A 22 -4.32 11.74 -15.40
N LEU A 23 -4.33 11.43 -14.09
CA LEU A 23 -3.77 10.17 -13.59
C LEU A 23 -4.55 8.95 -14.07
N THR A 24 -5.88 9.05 -14.18
CA THR A 24 -6.77 8.02 -14.72
C THR A 24 -6.44 7.75 -16.19
N PHE A 25 -6.23 8.79 -16.99
CA PHE A 25 -5.78 8.65 -18.37
C PHE A 25 -4.44 7.91 -18.47
N ASN A 26 -3.49 8.22 -17.58
CA ASN A 26 -2.22 7.49 -17.54
C ASN A 26 -2.38 6.05 -17.04
N ARG A 27 -3.29 5.79 -16.10
CA ARG A 27 -3.63 4.44 -15.64
C ARG A 27 -4.21 3.58 -16.77
N PHE A 28 -5.05 4.13 -17.63
CA PHE A 28 -5.53 3.39 -18.81
C PHE A 28 -4.41 2.98 -19.77
N LYS A 29 -3.29 3.71 -19.82
CA LYS A 29 -2.11 3.28 -20.60
C LYS A 29 -1.39 2.09 -19.96
N LEU A 30 -1.36 2.02 -18.63
CA LEU A 30 -0.81 0.88 -17.88
C LEU A 30 -1.66 -0.38 -18.12
N ASP A 31 -2.99 -0.22 -18.08
CA ASP A 31 -3.95 -1.31 -18.27
C ASP A 31 -4.20 -1.65 -19.75
N ASN A 32 -3.32 -1.22 -20.66
CA ASN A 32 -3.50 -1.45 -22.09
C ASN A 32 -3.33 -2.94 -22.42
N LYS A 33 -4.35 -3.55 -23.03
CA LYS A 33 -4.51 -5.00 -23.32
C LYS A 33 -4.70 -5.89 -22.09
N VAL A 34 -3.84 -5.79 -21.09
CA VAL A 34 -3.98 -6.51 -19.81
C VAL A 34 -3.82 -5.54 -18.63
N PRO A 35 -4.59 -5.71 -17.54
CA PRO A 35 -4.41 -4.93 -16.32
C PRO A 35 -2.99 -5.04 -15.78
N PHE A 36 -2.35 -3.90 -15.51
CA PHE A 36 -1.03 -3.89 -14.88
C PHE A 36 -1.18 -4.05 -13.37
N VAL A 37 -0.74 -5.19 -12.85
CA VAL A 37 -0.72 -5.49 -11.42
C VAL A 37 0.71 -5.84 -11.03
N SER A 38 1.24 -5.10 -10.06
CA SER A 38 2.57 -5.33 -9.52
C SER A 38 2.57 -6.51 -8.54
N SER A 39 3.73 -7.10 -8.30
CA SER A 39 3.88 -8.32 -7.50
C SER A 39 3.23 -8.29 -6.11
N ASP A 40 3.44 -7.25 -5.29
CA ASP A 40 2.77 -7.14 -3.97
C ASP A 40 1.24 -6.98 -4.08
N SER A 41 0.78 -6.49 -5.22
CA SER A 41 -0.62 -6.16 -5.48
C SER A 41 -1.39 -7.33 -6.11
N GLU A 42 -0.68 -8.34 -6.62
CA GLU A 42 -1.24 -9.51 -7.31
C GLU A 42 -2.25 -10.26 -6.47
N ILE A 43 -1.86 -10.69 -5.26
CA ILE A 43 -2.75 -11.45 -4.38
C ILE A 43 -3.98 -10.63 -4.00
N LYS A 44 -3.82 -9.32 -3.78
CA LYS A 44 -4.95 -8.41 -3.47
C LYS A 44 -5.90 -8.33 -4.66
N TYR A 45 -5.35 -8.32 -5.87
CA TYR A 45 -6.13 -8.28 -7.11
C TYR A 45 -6.90 -9.59 -7.29
N TYR A 46 -6.26 -10.76 -7.15
CA TYR A 46 -6.95 -12.05 -7.25
C TYR A 46 -8.02 -12.22 -6.18
N GLN A 47 -7.75 -11.79 -4.95
CA GLN A 47 -8.74 -11.78 -3.89
C GLN A 47 -9.92 -10.87 -4.27
N THR A 48 -9.67 -9.67 -4.81
CA THR A 48 -10.73 -8.76 -5.28
C THR A 48 -11.55 -9.36 -6.42
N ILE A 49 -10.93 -10.04 -7.38
CA ILE A 49 -11.62 -10.73 -8.48
C ILE A 49 -12.50 -11.86 -7.94
N MET A 50 -11.99 -12.67 -7.00
CA MET A 50 -12.79 -13.71 -6.35
C MET A 50 -14.03 -13.12 -5.65
N PHE A 51 -13.89 -11.97 -4.99
CA PHE A 51 -15.01 -11.24 -4.40
C PHE A 51 -15.99 -10.70 -5.44
N PHE A 52 -15.48 -10.19 -6.57
CA PHE A 52 -16.30 -9.72 -7.68
C PHE A 52 -17.14 -10.87 -8.27
N GLU A 53 -16.58 -12.06 -8.43
CA GLU A 53 -17.25 -13.22 -9.02
C GLU A 53 -18.24 -13.90 -8.06
N LYS A 54 -17.86 -14.07 -6.80
CA LYS A 54 -18.62 -14.89 -5.82
C LYS A 54 -19.35 -14.06 -4.76
N GLY A 55 -19.14 -12.74 -4.71
CA GLY A 55 -19.70 -11.87 -3.68
C GLY A 55 -19.30 -12.30 -2.27
N LEU A 56 -20.25 -12.27 -1.33
CA LEU A 56 -20.02 -12.69 0.06
C LEU A 56 -19.68 -14.19 0.20
N LYS A 57 -20.02 -15.03 -0.79
CA LYS A 57 -19.64 -16.45 -0.76
C LYS A 57 -18.12 -16.63 -0.82
N ALA A 58 -17.39 -15.67 -1.41
CA ALA A 58 -15.93 -15.64 -1.39
C ALA A 58 -15.36 -15.65 0.04
N ILE A 59 -16.05 -14.99 0.97
CA ILE A 59 -15.65 -14.94 2.40
C ILE A 59 -15.84 -16.30 3.04
N THR A 60 -17.01 -16.92 2.83
CA THR A 60 -17.38 -18.17 3.50
C THR A 60 -16.65 -19.38 2.93
N GLU A 61 -16.44 -19.43 1.60
CA GLU A 61 -15.71 -20.51 0.95
C GLU A 61 -14.23 -20.52 1.35
N SER A 62 -13.69 -19.31 1.59
CA SER A 62 -12.37 -19.07 2.18
C SER A 62 -11.27 -19.90 1.51
N GLU A 63 -11.25 -19.90 0.17
CA GLU A 63 -10.27 -20.63 -0.62
C GLU A 63 -9.62 -19.73 -1.66
N CYS A 64 -8.28 -19.75 -1.74
CA CYS A 64 -7.54 -19.06 -2.79
C CYS A 64 -8.05 -19.47 -4.17
N LEU A 65 -8.27 -18.49 -5.05
CA LEU A 65 -8.46 -18.75 -6.47
C LEU A 65 -7.20 -19.45 -6.99
N TYR A 66 -7.32 -20.65 -7.58
CA TYR A 66 -6.19 -21.41 -8.13
C TYR A 66 -6.61 -22.21 -9.37
N PRO A 67 -6.31 -21.73 -10.59
CA PRO A 67 -6.66 -22.45 -11.81
C PRO A 67 -5.97 -23.82 -11.93
N GLY A 68 -4.80 -23.99 -11.33
CA GLY A 68 -4.06 -25.25 -11.32
C GLY A 68 -4.69 -26.35 -10.45
N LYS A 69 -5.73 -26.04 -9.67
CA LYS A 69 -6.39 -26.99 -8.76
C LYS A 69 -6.91 -28.25 -9.43
N VAL A 70 -7.22 -28.19 -10.73
CA VAL A 70 -7.64 -29.35 -11.53
C VAL A 70 -6.55 -30.42 -11.58
N TYR A 71 -5.27 -30.03 -11.58
CA TYR A 71 -4.12 -30.93 -11.59
C TYR A 71 -3.48 -31.10 -10.20
N ASP A 72 -3.68 -30.12 -9.33
CA ASP A 72 -3.07 -30.02 -8.01
C ASP A 72 -4.14 -29.70 -6.94
N PRO A 73 -5.03 -30.66 -6.60
CA PRO A 73 -6.12 -30.43 -5.67
C PRO A 73 -5.68 -30.15 -4.23
N GLU A 74 -4.46 -30.56 -3.87
CA GLU A 74 -3.88 -30.39 -2.54
C GLU A 74 -3.00 -29.14 -2.39
N PHE A 75 -2.94 -28.27 -3.42
CA PHE A 75 -2.11 -27.05 -3.45
C PHE A 75 -0.60 -27.32 -3.24
N ARG A 76 -0.11 -28.49 -3.65
CA ARG A 76 1.29 -28.88 -3.46
C ARG A 76 2.26 -28.05 -4.30
N TYR A 77 1.86 -27.68 -5.51
CA TYR A 77 2.66 -26.90 -6.45
C TYR A 77 2.14 -25.46 -6.56
N PHE A 78 1.37 -25.01 -5.58
CA PHE A 78 0.75 -23.70 -5.56
C PHE A 78 1.82 -22.58 -5.61
N PRO A 79 1.66 -21.56 -6.49
CA PRO A 79 2.74 -20.62 -6.73
C PRO A 79 2.93 -19.55 -5.65
N PHE A 80 1.93 -19.30 -4.81
CA PHE A 80 2.04 -18.33 -3.73
C PHE A 80 2.23 -19.05 -2.39
N ASP A 81 3.32 -18.77 -1.70
CA ASP A 81 3.59 -19.33 -0.37
C ASP A 81 3.68 -18.19 0.66
N TYR A 82 4.02 -18.53 1.90
CA TYR A 82 4.34 -17.56 2.94
C TYR A 82 5.30 -16.47 2.41
N PRO A 83 5.02 -15.18 2.66
CA PRO A 83 3.98 -14.67 3.56
C PRO A 83 2.60 -14.45 2.92
N TRP A 84 2.42 -14.70 1.61
CA TRP A 84 1.25 -14.24 0.87
C TRP A 84 0.03 -15.15 0.94
N ALA A 85 0.24 -16.46 1.11
CA ALA A 85 -0.82 -17.44 1.24
C ALA A 85 -0.48 -18.51 2.29
N PHE A 86 -1.51 -19.10 2.88
CA PHE A 86 -1.43 -20.06 3.98
C PHE A 86 -2.28 -21.29 3.67
N LEU A 87 -1.70 -22.47 3.80
CA LEU A 87 -2.43 -23.73 3.70
C LEU A 87 -2.88 -24.15 5.09
N LYS A 88 -4.19 -24.33 5.30
CA LYS A 88 -4.71 -24.92 6.54
C LYS A 88 -4.39 -26.42 6.55
N GLU A 89 -3.81 -26.90 7.65
CA GLU A 89 -3.42 -28.31 7.86
C GLU A 89 -4.61 -29.27 8.13
N ASN A 90 -5.85 -28.86 7.84
CA ASN A 90 -7.02 -29.71 8.03
C ASN A 90 -7.15 -30.76 6.92
N GLU A 91 -7.94 -31.81 7.16
CA GLU A 91 -8.23 -32.93 6.24
C GLU A 91 -8.64 -32.48 4.82
N ASN A 92 -9.22 -31.28 4.69
CA ASN A 92 -9.35 -30.55 3.43
C ASN A 92 -8.38 -29.36 3.45
N ARG A 93 -7.17 -29.52 2.86
CA ARG A 93 -6.18 -28.44 2.75
C ARG A 93 -6.80 -27.24 2.02
N LYS A 94 -7.15 -26.20 2.76
CA LYS A 94 -7.70 -24.94 2.21
C LYS A 94 -6.61 -23.88 2.19
N CYS A 95 -6.39 -23.26 1.02
CA CYS A 95 -5.51 -22.10 0.89
C CYS A 95 -6.23 -20.81 1.27
N LEU A 96 -5.58 -19.95 2.04
CA LEU A 96 -6.06 -18.61 2.39
C LEU A 96 -5.04 -17.55 1.98
N PHE A 97 -5.49 -16.49 1.32
CA PHE A 97 -4.65 -15.32 1.13
C PHE A 97 -4.48 -14.58 2.45
N GLN A 98 -3.30 -13.99 2.66
CA GLN A 98 -2.97 -13.29 3.90
C GLN A 98 -3.87 -12.07 4.13
N TYR A 99 -4.25 -11.38 3.05
CA TYR A 99 -4.80 -10.03 3.12
C TYR A 99 -6.23 -10.00 3.70
N PRO A 100 -6.54 -9.00 4.55
CA PRO A 100 -7.87 -8.82 5.12
C PRO A 100 -8.95 -8.69 4.04
N PRO A 101 -10.10 -9.37 4.19
CA PRO A 101 -11.21 -9.34 3.22
C PRO A 101 -11.77 -7.94 3.03
N LEU A 102 -11.58 -7.02 3.98
CA LEU A 102 -12.09 -5.65 3.91
C LEU A 102 -11.65 -4.91 2.65
N PHE A 103 -10.38 -5.02 2.25
CA PHE A 103 -9.89 -4.34 1.05
C PHE A 103 -10.55 -4.89 -0.22
N ALA A 104 -10.58 -6.22 -0.34
CA ALA A 104 -11.18 -6.90 -1.48
C ALA A 104 -12.70 -6.68 -1.53
N PHE A 105 -13.37 -6.59 -0.38
CA PHE A 105 -14.81 -6.27 -0.28
C PHE A 105 -15.10 -4.83 -0.75
N LEU A 106 -14.35 -3.85 -0.26
CA LEU A 106 -14.52 -2.45 -0.65
C LEU A 106 -14.19 -2.19 -2.13
N ASN A 107 -13.27 -2.95 -2.72
CA ASN A 107 -13.00 -2.90 -4.16
C ASN A 107 -13.96 -3.73 -5.01
N GLY A 108 -14.39 -4.88 -4.50
CA GLY A 108 -15.27 -5.82 -5.20
C GLY A 108 -16.69 -5.30 -5.38
N ILE A 109 -17.22 -4.53 -4.42
CA ILE A 109 -18.57 -3.95 -4.53
C ILE A 109 -18.69 -3.00 -5.74
N PRO A 110 -17.85 -1.97 -5.91
CA PRO A 110 -17.87 -1.16 -7.13
C PRO A 110 -17.69 -2.00 -8.39
N ALA A 111 -16.80 -3.00 -8.36
CA ALA A 111 -16.58 -3.89 -9.49
C ALA A 111 -17.84 -4.68 -9.88
N TYR A 112 -18.65 -5.11 -8.91
CA TYR A 112 -19.91 -5.80 -9.16
C TYR A 112 -20.88 -4.95 -10.00
N PHE A 113 -20.94 -3.64 -9.76
CA PHE A 113 -21.84 -2.73 -10.48
C PHE A 113 -21.27 -2.18 -11.79
N PHE A 114 -19.96 -1.95 -11.87
CA PHE A 114 -19.32 -1.25 -12.99
C PHE A 114 -18.38 -2.14 -13.83
N GLY A 115 -18.22 -3.43 -13.45
CA GLY A 115 -17.34 -4.40 -14.08
C GLY A 115 -15.90 -4.38 -13.53
N ALA A 116 -15.15 -5.46 -13.81
CA ALA A 116 -13.79 -5.66 -13.30
C ALA A 116 -12.77 -4.56 -13.66
N LYS A 117 -13.02 -3.79 -14.72
CA LYS A 117 -12.14 -2.67 -15.13
C LYS A 117 -12.07 -1.55 -14.08
N ILE A 118 -13.07 -1.40 -13.21
CA ILE A 118 -13.06 -0.35 -12.18
C ILE A 118 -12.08 -0.67 -11.03
N ILE A 119 -11.69 -1.95 -10.86
CA ILE A 119 -10.84 -2.40 -9.74
C ILE A 119 -9.53 -1.62 -9.71
N THR A 120 -8.91 -1.41 -10.87
CA THR A 120 -7.63 -0.69 -10.99
C THR A 120 -7.78 0.83 -10.85
N LEU A 121 -9.01 1.36 -10.88
CA LEU A 121 -9.30 2.79 -10.79
C LEU A 121 -9.69 3.25 -9.38
N LEU A 122 -10.11 2.34 -8.49
CA LEU A 122 -10.52 2.72 -7.14
C LEU A 122 -9.42 3.44 -6.31
N PRO A 123 -8.12 3.06 -6.39
CA PRO A 123 -7.06 3.81 -5.72
C PRO A 123 -7.02 5.30 -6.09
N LEU A 124 -7.34 5.64 -7.35
CA LEU A 124 -7.42 7.03 -7.83
C LEU A 124 -8.66 7.76 -7.28
N LEU A 125 -9.77 7.06 -7.08
CA LEU A 125 -10.94 7.62 -6.39
C LEU A 125 -10.63 7.88 -4.90
N CYS A 126 -9.89 6.98 -4.24
CA CYS A 126 -9.40 7.21 -2.89
C CYS A 126 -8.42 8.38 -2.81
N LEU A 127 -7.57 8.57 -3.82
CA LEU A 127 -6.71 9.76 -3.95
C LEU A 127 -7.55 11.05 -4.04
N LEU A 128 -8.62 11.06 -4.82
CA LEU A 128 -9.55 12.21 -4.86
C LEU A 128 -10.12 12.49 -3.45
N GLY A 129 -10.54 11.44 -2.74
CA GLY A 129 -10.97 11.55 -1.34
C GLY A 129 -9.88 12.15 -0.45
N CYS A 130 -8.63 11.72 -0.59
CA CYS A 130 -7.48 12.26 0.14
C CYS A 130 -7.29 13.75 -0.14
N LEU A 131 -7.30 14.17 -1.41
CA LEU A 131 -7.18 15.58 -1.81
C LEU A 131 -8.28 16.43 -1.13
N LEU A 132 -9.54 15.98 -1.18
CA LEU A 132 -10.67 16.69 -0.61
C LEU A 132 -10.60 16.83 0.92
N ILE A 133 -10.23 15.76 1.62
CA ILE A 133 -10.11 15.80 3.09
C ILE A 133 -8.87 16.59 3.52
N PHE A 134 -7.76 16.46 2.81
CA PHE A 134 -6.54 17.21 3.10
C PHE A 134 -6.76 18.72 2.89
N ASP A 135 -7.45 19.13 1.82
CA ASP A 135 -7.92 20.51 1.62
C ASP A 135 -8.76 21.01 2.80
N LYS A 136 -9.69 20.19 3.29
CA LYS A 136 -10.50 20.54 4.47
C LYS A 136 -9.64 20.72 5.72
N ILE A 137 -8.67 19.83 5.97
CA ILE A 137 -7.74 19.96 7.09
C ILE A 137 -6.94 21.27 6.98
N LEU A 138 -6.32 21.55 5.83
CA LEU A 138 -5.56 22.79 5.63
C LEU A 138 -6.45 24.04 5.79
N SER A 139 -7.69 23.98 5.31
CA SER A 139 -8.65 25.08 5.42
C SER A 139 -9.05 25.41 6.87
N LEU A 140 -8.83 24.51 7.84
CA LEU A 140 -9.01 24.81 9.27
C LEU A 140 -7.93 25.77 9.80
N PHE A 141 -6.77 25.84 9.13
CA PHE A 141 -5.61 26.58 9.61
C PHE A 141 -5.13 27.70 8.69
N ILE A 142 -5.54 27.67 7.41
CA ILE A 142 -5.08 28.57 6.35
C ILE A 142 -6.30 29.25 5.71
N ASP A 143 -6.39 30.58 5.80
CA ASP A 143 -7.50 31.37 5.23
C ASP A 143 -7.34 31.65 3.72
N LYS A 144 -6.11 31.58 3.18
CA LYS A 144 -5.86 31.82 1.75
C LYS A 144 -6.17 30.60 0.91
N THR A 145 -7.20 30.71 0.07
CA THR A 145 -7.70 29.60 -0.73
C THR A 145 -6.68 29.06 -1.73
N TRP A 146 -5.85 29.90 -2.35
CA TRP A 146 -4.80 29.48 -3.27
C TRP A 146 -3.64 28.76 -2.56
N VAL A 147 -3.35 29.11 -1.29
CA VAL A 147 -2.33 28.42 -0.48
C VAL A 147 -2.80 27.01 -0.15
N VAL A 148 -4.08 26.86 0.20
CA VAL A 148 -4.71 25.54 0.38
C VAL A 148 -4.60 24.72 -0.89
N LEU A 149 -4.95 25.29 -2.06
CA LEU A 149 -4.84 24.60 -3.34
C LEU A 149 -3.44 24.04 -3.61
N ILE A 150 -2.41 24.89 -3.52
CA ILE A 150 -1.02 24.48 -3.75
C ILE A 150 -0.58 23.47 -2.70
N GLY A 151 -0.88 23.75 -1.43
CA GLY A 151 -0.55 22.88 -0.30
C GLY A 151 -1.16 21.48 -0.43
N THR A 152 -2.38 21.38 -0.95
CA THR A 152 -3.03 20.09 -1.21
C THR A 152 -2.44 19.38 -2.43
N LEU A 153 -2.09 20.09 -3.51
CA LEU A 153 -1.52 19.46 -4.69
C LEU A 153 -0.14 18.86 -4.43
N VAL A 154 0.73 19.56 -3.70
CA VAL A 154 2.12 19.16 -3.43
C VAL A 154 2.30 17.69 -2.99
N PRO A 155 1.69 17.21 -1.89
CA PRO A 155 1.90 15.85 -1.41
C PRO A 155 1.27 14.78 -2.31
N PHE A 156 0.29 15.14 -3.15
CA PHE A 156 -0.50 14.19 -3.93
C PHE A 156 -0.21 14.22 -5.44
N THR A 157 0.59 15.17 -5.93
CA THR A 157 0.98 15.25 -7.36
C THR A 157 2.49 15.28 -7.58
N LEU A 158 3.25 15.85 -6.64
CA LEU A 158 4.70 16.01 -6.76
C LEU A 158 5.50 15.07 -5.86
N SER A 159 4.82 14.19 -5.12
CA SER A 159 5.44 13.30 -4.13
C SER A 159 4.97 11.86 -4.32
N PHE A 160 5.60 10.92 -3.61
CA PHE A 160 5.40 9.49 -3.80
C PHE A 160 3.97 8.96 -3.58
N PRO A 161 3.06 9.58 -2.79
CA PRO A 161 1.66 9.16 -2.75
C PRO A 161 0.95 9.14 -4.12
N ALA A 162 1.42 9.93 -5.09
CA ALA A 162 0.91 9.90 -6.46
C ALA A 162 1.20 8.56 -7.16
N LEU A 163 2.36 7.95 -6.90
CA LEU A 163 2.76 6.67 -7.48
C LEU A 163 1.86 5.54 -6.97
N SER A 164 1.66 5.48 -5.66
CA SER A 164 0.83 4.48 -4.97
C SER A 164 -0.64 4.53 -5.36
N SER A 165 -1.09 5.69 -5.86
CA SER A 165 -2.44 5.91 -6.34
C SER A 165 -2.64 5.48 -7.79
N VAL A 166 -1.57 5.50 -8.59
CA VAL A 166 -1.60 4.97 -9.96
C VAL A 166 -1.37 3.46 -9.98
N GLU A 167 -0.71 2.90 -8.97
CA GLU A 167 -0.59 1.46 -8.76
C GLU A 167 -1.85 0.88 -8.07
N PHE A 168 -2.16 -0.41 -8.28
CA PHE A 168 -3.29 -1.03 -7.59
C PHE A 168 -2.92 -1.34 -6.14
N SER A 169 -3.20 -0.42 -5.21
CA SER A 169 -2.77 -0.53 -3.82
C SER A 169 -3.87 -0.20 -2.82
N GLU A 170 -3.77 -0.78 -1.63
CA GLU A 170 -4.58 -0.45 -0.46
C GLU A 170 -4.16 0.86 0.22
N VAL A 171 -2.99 1.39 -0.12
CA VAL A 171 -2.41 2.55 0.56
C VAL A 171 -3.24 3.83 0.40
N PRO A 172 -3.74 4.21 -0.80
CA PRO A 172 -4.61 5.38 -0.95
C PRO A 172 -5.90 5.27 -0.14
N LEU A 173 -6.50 4.09 -0.05
CA LEU A 173 -7.67 3.86 0.79
C LEU A 173 -7.32 4.03 2.28
N ASN A 174 -6.21 3.46 2.73
CA ASN A 174 -5.75 3.62 4.11
C ASN A 174 -5.47 5.09 4.46
N ASN A 175 -4.79 5.82 3.57
CA ASN A 175 -4.53 7.25 3.72
C ASN A 175 -5.82 8.06 3.78
N PHE A 176 -6.82 7.73 2.95
CA PHE A 176 -8.13 8.37 2.99
C PHE A 176 -8.84 8.18 4.34
N LEU A 177 -8.82 6.96 4.88
CA LEU A 177 -9.40 6.67 6.20
C LEU A 177 -8.65 7.40 7.32
N LEU A 178 -7.32 7.39 7.31
CA LEU A 178 -6.50 8.08 8.30
C LEU A 178 -6.66 9.61 8.26
N LEU A 179 -6.72 10.20 7.07
CA LEU A 179 -6.98 11.63 6.91
C LEU A 179 -8.37 11.99 7.40
N SER A 180 -9.37 11.17 7.08
CA SER A 180 -10.75 11.37 7.56
C SER A 180 -10.84 11.25 9.07
N PHE A 181 -10.16 10.26 9.66
CA PHE A 181 -9.98 10.14 11.10
C PHE A 181 -9.36 11.40 11.70
N GLY A 182 -8.21 11.85 11.16
CA GLY A 182 -7.51 13.04 11.63
C GLY A 182 -8.36 14.29 11.54
N TYR A 183 -9.09 14.48 10.43
CA TYR A 183 -10.02 15.60 10.26
C TYR A 183 -11.12 15.61 11.33
N PHE A 184 -11.82 14.49 11.52
CA PHE A 184 -12.89 14.40 12.53
C PHE A 184 -12.36 14.53 13.95
N LEU A 185 -11.20 13.95 14.26
CA LEU A 185 -10.55 14.09 15.56
C LEU A 185 -10.13 15.54 15.83
N ILE A 186 -9.59 16.26 14.83
CA ILE A 186 -9.28 17.69 14.98
C ILE A 186 -10.55 18.50 15.25
N CYS A 187 -11.61 18.23 14.47
CA CYS A 187 -12.91 18.92 14.59
C CYS A 187 -13.68 18.60 15.86
N SER A 188 -13.34 17.52 16.58
CA SER A 188 -13.93 17.18 17.87
C SER A 188 -13.05 17.61 19.05
N LEU A 189 -11.78 17.20 19.04
CA LEU A 189 -10.92 17.21 20.21
C LEU A 189 -9.94 18.40 20.24
N PHE A 190 -9.47 18.83 19.06
CA PHE A 190 -8.49 19.91 18.90
C PHE A 190 -9.09 21.20 18.32
N VAL A 191 -10.39 21.42 18.55
CA VAL A 191 -11.12 22.58 18.03
C VAL A 191 -10.49 23.91 18.48
N ASP A 192 -9.91 23.94 19.67
CA ASP A 192 -9.23 25.13 20.20
C ASP A 192 -7.93 25.49 19.48
N LYS A 193 -7.42 24.58 18.64
CA LYS A 193 -6.20 24.79 17.85
C LYS A 193 -6.48 25.31 16.45
N ILE A 194 -7.74 25.25 16.01
CA ILE A 194 -8.20 25.75 14.72
C ILE A 194 -8.09 27.27 14.69
N THR A 195 -7.36 27.82 13.73
CA THR A 195 -7.15 29.27 13.60
C THR A 195 -8.21 29.94 12.74
N VAL A 196 -8.80 29.21 11.78
CA VAL A 196 -9.86 29.71 10.90
C VAL A 196 -11.21 29.27 11.45
N GLN A 197 -11.94 30.19 12.11
CA GLN A 197 -13.23 29.88 12.72
C GLN A 197 -14.28 29.52 11.67
N ASN A 198 -14.84 28.32 11.77
CA ASN A 198 -16.06 27.94 11.06
C ASN A 198 -17.20 27.77 12.07
N LYS A 199 -18.21 28.65 12.00
CA LYS A 199 -19.31 28.76 12.98
C LYS A 199 -20.11 27.45 13.17
N ASN A 200 -20.07 26.53 12.20
CA ASN A 200 -20.85 25.29 12.21
C ASN A 200 -20.09 24.06 12.74
N LEU A 201 -18.81 24.17 13.12
CA LEU A 201 -18.00 22.99 13.53
C LEU A 201 -18.49 22.34 14.84
N ASN A 202 -19.00 23.14 15.79
CA ASN A 202 -19.33 22.65 17.13
C ASN A 202 -20.60 21.79 17.22
N SER A 203 -21.49 21.83 16.22
CA SER A 203 -22.80 21.14 16.30
C SER A 203 -22.70 19.61 16.16
N ASN A 204 -21.58 19.09 15.65
CA ASN A 204 -21.47 17.69 15.21
C ASN A 204 -20.49 16.85 16.04
N PHE A 205 -20.08 17.31 17.22
CA PHE A 205 -19.06 16.67 18.06
C PHE A 205 -19.27 15.16 18.22
N ARG A 206 -20.50 14.72 18.53
CA ARG A 206 -20.82 13.30 18.75
C ARG A 206 -20.64 12.45 17.49
N ILE A 207 -21.13 12.95 16.36
CA ILE A 207 -21.05 12.27 15.06
C ILE A 207 -19.59 12.17 14.61
N PHE A 208 -18.84 13.26 14.72
CA PHE A 208 -17.41 13.28 14.35
C PHE A 208 -16.58 12.37 15.26
N SER A 209 -16.85 12.36 16.57
CA SER A 209 -16.18 11.45 17.51
C SER A 209 -16.51 9.98 17.24
N PHE A 210 -17.75 9.66 16.89
CA PHE A 210 -18.13 8.31 16.47
C PHE A 210 -17.43 7.89 15.16
N ALA A 211 -17.47 8.77 14.16
CA ALA A 211 -16.84 8.51 12.86
C ALA A 211 -15.32 8.35 12.97
N SER A 212 -14.64 9.14 13.82
CA SER A 212 -13.19 9.01 14.02
C SER A 212 -12.83 7.63 14.58
N GLY A 213 -13.59 7.12 15.55
CA GLY A 213 -13.41 5.78 16.10
C GLY A 213 -13.58 4.66 15.07
N LEU A 214 -14.65 4.75 14.26
CA LEU A 214 -14.92 3.79 13.19
C LEU A 214 -13.78 3.77 12.16
N LEU A 215 -13.34 4.94 11.72
CA LEU A 215 -12.29 5.08 10.71
C LEU A 215 -10.92 4.65 11.22
N ALA A 216 -10.59 4.92 12.49
CA ALA A 216 -9.33 4.49 13.09
C ALA A 216 -9.19 2.96 13.10
N VAL A 217 -10.25 2.25 13.50
CA VAL A 217 -10.26 0.78 13.51
C VAL A 217 -10.26 0.21 12.09
N ALA A 218 -11.04 0.78 11.17
CA ALA A 218 -11.03 0.35 9.76
C ALA A 218 -9.63 0.52 9.12
N ALA A 219 -8.96 1.64 9.37
CA ALA A 219 -7.59 1.89 8.90
C ALA A 219 -6.59 0.88 9.50
N PHE A 220 -6.72 0.56 10.79
CA PHE A 220 -5.88 -0.44 11.45
C PHE A 220 -6.00 -1.83 10.80
N PHE A 221 -7.23 -2.26 10.47
CA PHE A 221 -7.44 -3.55 9.82
C PHE A 221 -6.92 -3.59 8.39
N LEU A 222 -6.93 -2.47 7.65
CA LEU A 222 -6.29 -2.42 6.33
C LEU A 222 -4.76 -2.46 6.44
N ARG A 223 -4.20 -1.72 7.38
CA ARG A 223 -2.76 -1.55 7.60
C ARG A 223 -2.47 -1.35 9.08
N THR A 224 -1.74 -2.27 9.69
CA THR A 224 -1.43 -2.24 11.13
C THR A 224 -0.60 -1.02 11.52
N GLU A 225 0.18 -0.46 10.58
CA GLU A 225 0.97 0.76 10.77
C GLU A 225 0.11 1.99 11.06
N SER A 226 -1.19 1.95 10.73
CA SER A 226 -2.17 2.97 11.08
C SER A 226 -2.34 3.15 12.60
N ALA A 227 -1.91 2.18 13.42
CA ALA A 227 -1.91 2.31 14.87
C ALA A 227 -1.03 3.47 15.36
N PHE A 228 0.10 3.75 14.69
CA PHE A 228 1.04 4.79 15.10
C PHE A 228 0.44 6.20 15.06
N PRO A 229 -0.11 6.69 13.93
CA PRO A 229 -0.71 8.02 13.90
C PRO A 229 -1.89 8.13 14.87
N VAL A 230 -2.75 7.10 14.98
CA VAL A 230 -3.87 7.09 15.93
C VAL A 230 -3.39 7.23 17.38
N PHE A 231 -2.39 6.43 17.77
CA PHE A 231 -1.79 6.50 19.10
C PHE A 231 -1.16 7.86 19.37
N LEU A 232 -0.40 8.42 18.41
CA LEU A 232 0.28 9.71 18.57
C LEU A 232 -0.71 10.86 18.72
N PHE A 233 -1.82 10.89 17.96
CA PHE A 233 -2.88 11.86 18.18
C PHE A 233 -3.50 11.74 19.58
N GLY A 234 -3.75 10.51 20.04
CA GLY A 234 -4.25 10.24 21.39
C GLY A 234 -3.27 10.69 22.48
N PHE A 235 -1.97 10.44 22.28
CA PHE A 235 -0.91 10.87 23.20
C PHE A 235 -0.83 12.40 23.29
N LEU A 236 -0.84 13.09 22.15
CA LEU A 236 -0.81 14.56 22.10
C LEU A 236 -2.06 15.19 22.75
N ALA A 237 -3.18 14.47 22.80
CA ALA A 237 -4.40 14.99 23.42
C ALA A 237 -4.24 15.30 24.92
N PHE A 238 -3.31 14.62 25.60
CA PHE A 238 -3.05 14.82 27.01
C PHE A 238 -2.30 16.12 27.33
N PHE A 239 -1.72 16.80 26.33
CA PHE A 239 -0.87 17.98 26.53
C PHE A 239 -1.63 19.32 26.41
N SER A 240 -2.95 19.28 26.26
CA SER A 240 -3.81 20.48 26.19
C SER A 240 -4.98 20.35 27.16
N GLN A 241 -5.17 21.34 28.04
CA GLN A 241 -6.21 21.30 29.07
C GLN A 241 -7.62 21.15 28.50
N LYS A 242 -7.95 21.89 27.45
CA LYS A 242 -9.27 21.84 26.81
C LYS A 242 -9.53 20.50 26.13
N THR A 243 -8.50 19.97 25.48
CA THR A 243 -8.50 18.66 24.84
C THR A 243 -8.68 17.54 25.88
N ARG A 244 -7.99 17.61 27.03
CA ARG A 244 -8.18 16.69 28.17
C ARG A 244 -9.60 16.69 28.71
N ASN A 245 -10.21 17.86 28.87
CA ASN A 245 -11.58 17.97 29.38
C ASN A 245 -12.59 17.29 28.44
N ASN A 246 -12.40 17.45 27.13
CA ASN A 246 -13.28 16.85 26.12
C ASN A 246 -12.96 15.37 25.83
N LEU A 247 -11.79 14.89 26.24
CA LEU A 247 -11.30 13.54 25.93
C LEU A 247 -12.24 12.46 26.47
N LYS A 248 -12.79 12.63 27.68
CA LYS A 248 -13.74 11.66 28.24
C LYS A 248 -14.98 11.49 27.36
N GLU A 249 -15.59 12.58 26.95
CA GLU A 249 -16.79 12.54 26.09
C GLU A 249 -16.45 12.03 24.69
N TYR A 250 -15.32 12.48 24.13
CA TYR A 250 -14.81 11.99 22.85
C TYR A 250 -14.63 10.47 22.87
N LEU A 251 -13.99 9.92 23.91
CA LEU A 251 -13.73 8.50 24.04
C LEU A 251 -15.03 7.68 24.12
N ILE A 252 -16.09 8.17 24.75
CA ILE A 252 -17.38 7.47 24.78
C ILE A 252 -17.88 7.21 23.35
N PHE A 253 -17.93 8.24 22.52
CA PHE A 253 -18.43 8.10 21.15
C PHE A 253 -17.43 7.40 20.22
N SER A 254 -16.13 7.70 20.36
CA SER A 254 -15.08 7.07 19.54
C SER A 254 -14.92 5.59 19.84
N VAL A 255 -15.04 5.16 21.10
CA VAL A 255 -15.01 3.74 21.45
C VAL A 255 -16.24 3.04 20.88
N LEU A 256 -17.43 3.63 20.93
CA LEU A 256 -18.62 3.05 20.30
C LEU A 256 -18.45 2.84 18.79
N GLY A 257 -17.92 3.84 18.08
CA GLY A 257 -17.62 3.72 16.65
C GLY A 257 -16.55 2.66 16.37
N GLY A 258 -15.51 2.60 17.20
CA GLY A 258 -14.44 1.60 17.11
C GLY A 258 -14.95 0.18 17.37
N VAL A 259 -15.78 -0.04 18.40
CA VAL A 259 -16.40 -1.33 18.71
C VAL A 259 -17.29 -1.80 17.58
N LEU A 260 -18.11 -0.92 16.99
CA LEU A 260 -18.93 -1.28 15.83
C LEU A 260 -18.04 -1.71 14.65
N SER A 261 -17.01 -0.93 14.33
CA SER A 261 -16.07 -1.26 13.24
C SER A 261 -15.35 -2.59 13.51
N PHE A 262 -14.91 -2.82 14.75
CA PHE A 262 -14.25 -4.06 15.15
C PHE A 262 -15.21 -5.25 15.06
N GLY A 263 -16.47 -5.08 15.48
CA GLY A 263 -17.49 -6.12 15.37
C GLY A 263 -17.73 -6.51 13.91
N ILE A 264 -17.94 -5.54 13.02
CA ILE A 264 -18.19 -5.80 11.59
C ILE A 264 -16.97 -6.45 10.94
N ILE A 265 -15.79 -5.83 11.04
CA ILE A 265 -14.58 -6.32 10.38
C ILE A 265 -14.08 -7.62 11.02
N GLY A 266 -14.19 -7.74 12.34
CA GLY A 266 -13.83 -8.93 13.09
C GLY A 266 -14.67 -10.13 12.71
N VAL A 267 -15.98 -9.95 12.49
CA VAL A 267 -16.85 -11.01 11.96
C VAL A 267 -16.44 -11.40 10.54
N LEU A 268 -16.14 -10.44 9.67
CA LEU A 268 -15.66 -10.73 8.31
C LEU A 268 -14.34 -11.53 8.32
N ASN A 269 -13.39 -11.13 9.17
CA ASN A 269 -12.13 -11.85 9.37
C ASN A 269 -12.36 -13.25 9.95
N PHE A 270 -13.27 -13.37 10.92
CA PHE A 270 -13.58 -14.66 11.53
C PHE A 270 -14.14 -15.65 10.51
N PHE A 271 -15.09 -15.22 9.67
CA PHE A 271 -15.60 -16.08 8.60
C PHE A 271 -14.55 -16.40 7.53
N TYR A 272 -13.67 -15.46 7.20
CA TYR A 272 -12.64 -15.68 6.20
C TYR A 272 -11.51 -16.58 6.69
N SER A 273 -10.95 -16.31 7.86
CA SER A 273 -9.73 -16.95 8.33
C SER A 273 -9.88 -17.80 9.58
N GLY A 274 -10.98 -17.69 10.30
CA GLY A 274 -11.21 -18.35 11.59
C GLY A 274 -10.70 -17.57 12.80
N HIS A 275 -10.26 -16.31 12.62
CA HIS A 275 -9.75 -15.47 13.70
C HIS A 275 -10.19 -14.01 13.50
N PRO A 276 -10.73 -13.31 14.53
CA PRO A 276 -11.28 -11.96 14.37
C PRO A 276 -10.23 -10.90 13.98
N MET A 277 -8.97 -11.10 14.37
CA MET A 277 -7.87 -10.20 13.95
C MET A 277 -7.37 -10.48 12.52
N GLY A 278 -7.79 -11.58 11.88
CA GLY A 278 -7.29 -12.02 10.59
C GLY A 278 -5.88 -12.63 10.62
N ILE A 279 -5.50 -13.36 9.56
CA ILE A 279 -4.19 -14.02 9.45
C ILE A 279 -3.05 -13.00 9.36
N ARG A 280 -3.22 -11.93 8.58
CA ARG A 280 -2.18 -10.89 8.43
C ARG A 280 -1.68 -10.36 9.76
N PHE A 281 -2.59 -10.05 10.69
CA PHE A 281 -2.22 -9.55 12.01
C PHE A 281 -1.41 -10.57 12.81
N LEU A 282 -1.85 -11.84 12.83
CA LEU A 282 -1.17 -12.92 13.54
C LEU A 282 0.25 -13.12 13.02
N VAL A 283 0.39 -13.19 11.70
CA VAL A 283 1.68 -13.38 11.02
C VAL A 283 2.59 -12.18 11.26
N SER A 284 2.10 -10.97 10.99
CA SER A 284 2.92 -9.76 11.13
C SER A 284 3.38 -9.54 12.57
N SER A 285 2.53 -9.89 13.56
CA SER A 285 2.90 -9.82 14.98
C SER A 285 3.94 -10.87 15.35
N GLN A 286 3.78 -12.10 14.86
CA GLN A 286 4.77 -13.17 15.09
C GLN A 286 6.12 -12.82 14.47
N ASP A 287 6.12 -12.27 13.25
CA ASP A 287 7.34 -11.86 12.54
C ASP A 287 8.01 -10.68 13.23
N ALA A 288 7.22 -9.68 13.66
CA ALA A 288 7.72 -8.58 14.44
C ALA A 288 8.39 -9.07 15.73
N MET A 289 7.76 -9.98 16.48
CA MET A 289 8.34 -10.51 17.72
C MET A 289 9.59 -11.36 17.47
N ASN A 290 9.60 -12.21 16.43
CA ASN A 290 10.71 -13.12 16.15
C ASN A 290 11.92 -12.42 15.53
N GLN A 291 11.71 -11.36 14.76
CA GLN A 291 12.77 -10.67 14.01
C GLN A 291 13.26 -9.39 14.67
N PHE A 292 12.64 -8.97 15.79
CA PHE A 292 13.03 -7.74 16.47
C PHE A 292 14.37 -7.92 17.18
N SER A 293 15.35 -7.13 16.74
CA SER A 293 16.57 -6.87 17.50
C SER A 293 16.93 -5.40 17.38
N ILE A 294 17.40 -4.79 18.47
CA ILE A 294 17.70 -3.35 18.51
C ILE A 294 18.72 -2.98 17.44
N GLU A 295 19.77 -3.78 17.30
CA GLU A 295 20.81 -3.58 16.29
C GLU A 295 20.24 -3.59 14.86
N LYS A 296 19.43 -4.60 14.52
CA LYS A 296 18.76 -4.69 13.21
C LYS A 296 17.83 -3.49 12.99
N GLN A 297 17.07 -3.07 14.00
CA GLN A 297 16.14 -1.95 13.85
C GLN A 297 16.84 -0.60 13.69
N ILE A 298 18.03 -0.40 14.27
CA ILE A 298 18.85 0.79 14.01
C ILE A 298 19.28 0.83 12.53
N VAL A 299 19.72 -0.29 11.98
CA VAL A 299 20.12 -0.39 10.57
C VAL A 299 18.92 -0.16 9.65
N ILE A 300 17.76 -0.75 9.96
CA ILE A 300 16.51 -0.54 9.21
C ILE A 300 16.10 0.93 9.24
N LEU A 301 16.12 1.56 10.42
CA LEU A 301 15.81 2.98 10.59
C LEU A 301 16.74 3.86 9.75
N GLN A 302 18.05 3.59 9.76
CA GLN A 302 19.02 4.30 8.92
C GLN A 302 18.71 4.12 7.43
N GLY A 303 18.37 2.90 6.99
CA GLY A 303 17.97 2.62 5.62
C GLY A 303 16.72 3.39 5.19
N TYR A 304 15.69 3.48 6.04
CA TYR A 304 14.48 4.27 5.73
C TYR A 304 14.73 5.78 5.73
N LEU A 305 15.58 6.31 6.63
CA LEU A 305 15.82 7.76 6.73
C LEU A 305 16.87 8.27 5.74
N LEU A 306 18.02 7.60 5.67
CA LEU A 306 19.21 8.02 4.92
C LEU A 306 19.42 7.21 3.63
N GLY A 307 18.75 6.08 3.48
CA GLY A 307 18.87 5.20 2.31
C GLY A 307 19.96 4.15 2.46
N ASP A 308 19.81 3.06 1.71
CA ASP A 308 20.74 1.92 1.64
C ASP A 308 20.75 1.35 0.21
N ALA A 309 21.31 0.16 -0.01
CA ALA A 309 21.34 -0.48 -1.33
C ALA A 309 19.94 -0.80 -1.90
N THR A 310 18.92 -0.87 -1.05
CA THR A 310 17.53 -1.26 -1.36
C THR A 310 16.54 -0.10 -1.29
N LYS A 311 16.85 0.97 -0.55
CA LYS A 311 15.95 2.10 -0.27
C LYS A 311 16.59 3.42 -0.60
N SER A 312 15.81 4.36 -1.13
CA SER A 312 16.31 5.70 -1.45
C SER A 312 16.61 6.54 -0.22
N GLY A 313 15.90 6.31 0.90
CA GLY A 313 15.95 7.15 2.10
C GLY A 313 14.99 8.34 2.02
N PHE A 314 14.22 8.55 3.08
CA PHE A 314 13.23 9.61 3.21
C PHE A 314 13.86 11.01 3.06
N LEU A 315 14.98 11.27 3.73
CA LEU A 315 15.61 12.60 3.70
C LEU A 315 16.31 12.90 2.38
N LYS A 316 16.66 11.87 1.59
CA LYS A 316 17.16 12.03 0.22
C LYS A 316 16.04 12.30 -0.77
N ALA A 317 14.90 11.62 -0.63
CA ALA A 317 13.72 11.85 -1.46
C ALA A 317 13.04 13.19 -1.13
N SER A 318 12.92 13.51 0.15
CA SER A 318 12.24 14.67 0.71
C SER A 318 13.15 15.35 1.76
N PRO A 319 14.01 16.31 1.38
CA PRO A 319 14.98 16.93 2.28
C PRO A 319 14.34 17.95 3.24
N TYR A 320 13.38 17.49 4.05
CA TYR A 320 12.58 18.29 4.95
C TYR A 320 13.20 18.53 6.33
N ALA A 321 14.46 18.15 6.55
CA ALA A 321 15.12 18.25 7.85
C ALA A 321 15.02 19.65 8.46
N ILE A 322 15.31 20.71 7.69
CA ILE A 322 15.23 22.10 8.16
C ILE A 322 13.78 22.48 8.52
N LEU A 323 12.79 21.99 7.77
CA LEU A 323 11.37 22.26 8.03
C LEU A 323 10.89 21.52 9.28
N ILE A 324 11.36 20.29 9.49
CA ILE A 324 11.12 19.51 10.72
C ILE A 324 11.70 20.25 11.94
N PHE A 325 12.95 20.72 11.86
CA PHE A 325 13.54 21.54 12.93
C PHE A 325 12.79 22.85 13.15
N GLY A 326 12.24 23.45 12.09
CA GLY A 326 11.37 24.62 12.18
C GLY A 326 10.13 24.38 13.04
N ILE A 327 9.46 23.23 12.87
CA ILE A 327 8.30 22.85 13.68
C ILE A 327 8.69 22.69 15.16
N PHE A 328 9.81 22.03 15.46
CA PHE A 328 10.30 21.89 16.84
C PHE A 328 10.69 23.24 17.45
N SER A 329 11.37 24.09 16.69
CA SER A 329 11.74 25.45 17.12
C SER A 329 10.50 26.27 17.47
N ASP A 330 9.45 26.20 16.65
CA ASP A 330 8.22 26.93 16.90
C ASP A 330 7.44 26.39 18.11
N LEU A 331 7.43 25.07 18.31
CA LEU A 331 6.86 24.43 19.49
C LEU A 331 7.55 24.90 20.77
N ILE A 332 8.90 24.92 20.79
CA ILE A 332 9.69 25.40 21.93
C ILE A 332 9.40 26.87 22.19
N ARG A 333 9.34 27.69 21.14
CA ARG A 333 9.08 29.14 21.24
C ARG A 333 7.68 29.44 21.78
N LYS A 334 6.64 28.77 21.25
CA LYS A 334 5.24 28.98 21.67
C LYS A 334 4.94 28.34 23.03
N ASN A 335 5.73 27.34 23.44
CA ASN A 335 5.55 26.53 24.65
C ASN A 335 4.13 25.96 24.80
N LYS A 336 3.43 25.75 23.68
CA LYS A 336 2.06 25.27 23.58
C LYS A 336 1.86 24.53 22.26
N LEU A 337 1.02 23.50 22.30
CA LEU A 337 0.60 22.80 21.08
C LEU A 337 -0.32 23.69 20.22
N SER A 338 0.02 23.73 18.95
CA SER A 338 -0.68 24.37 17.83
C SER A 338 -0.97 23.35 16.70
N GLY A 339 -1.79 23.72 15.71
CA GLY A 339 -2.15 22.83 14.60
C GLY A 339 -0.95 22.27 13.84
N GLU A 340 0.04 23.12 13.53
CA GLU A 340 1.27 22.73 12.87
C GLU A 340 2.11 21.76 13.70
N SER A 341 2.21 21.99 15.02
CA SER A 341 2.94 21.07 15.90
C SER A 341 2.23 19.73 16.05
N ILE A 342 0.90 19.69 16.14
CA ILE A 342 0.15 18.44 16.28
C ILE A 342 0.32 17.57 15.04
N LEU A 343 0.02 18.13 13.86
CA LEU A 343 0.14 17.40 12.60
C LEU A 343 1.59 17.04 12.28
N GLY A 344 2.53 17.96 12.54
CA GLY A 344 3.96 17.74 12.35
C GLY A 344 4.52 16.65 13.24
N LEU A 345 4.25 16.68 14.55
CA LEU A 345 4.72 15.67 15.50
C LEU A 345 4.10 14.30 15.22
N VAL A 346 2.82 14.23 14.86
CA VAL A 346 2.20 12.96 14.43
C VAL A 346 2.89 12.43 13.18
N GLY A 347 3.14 13.29 12.19
CA GLY A 347 3.85 12.91 10.97
C GLY A 347 5.25 12.37 11.25
N ILE A 348 6.06 13.13 12.00
CA ILE A 348 7.42 12.75 12.40
C ILE A 348 7.38 11.44 13.20
N GLY A 349 6.59 11.39 14.28
CA GLY A 349 6.48 10.21 15.11
C GLY A 349 6.08 8.97 14.31
N THR A 350 5.13 9.11 13.38
CA THR A 350 4.70 8.01 12.51
C THR A 350 5.84 7.55 11.60
N LEU A 351 6.57 8.47 10.97
CA LEU A 351 7.72 8.13 10.12
C LEU A 351 8.78 7.33 10.90
N PHE A 352 9.15 7.80 12.09
CA PHE A 352 10.15 7.15 12.94
C PHE A 352 9.64 5.81 13.49
N SER A 353 8.40 5.75 13.98
CA SER A 353 7.83 4.52 14.52
C SER A 353 7.70 3.44 13.46
N ILE A 354 7.20 3.75 12.25
CA ILE A 354 7.13 2.77 11.16
C ILE A 354 8.53 2.31 10.77
N SER A 355 9.47 3.25 10.63
CA SER A 355 10.85 2.91 10.25
C SER A 355 11.57 2.04 11.29
N PHE A 356 11.24 2.18 12.58
CA PHE A 356 11.90 1.47 13.68
C PHE A 356 11.19 0.17 14.10
N PHE A 357 9.88 0.07 13.91
CA PHE A 357 9.10 -1.11 14.28
C PHE A 357 8.73 -1.99 13.09
N SER A 358 9.17 -1.64 11.88
CA SER A 358 8.93 -2.48 10.71
C SER A 358 9.67 -3.81 10.86
N PRO A 359 8.97 -4.96 10.74
CA PRO A 359 9.63 -6.26 10.69
C PRO A 359 10.43 -6.45 9.39
N TYR A 360 10.14 -5.67 8.35
CA TYR A 360 10.61 -5.91 6.99
C TYR A 360 11.36 -4.72 6.36
N THR A 361 12.47 -5.02 5.70
CA THR A 361 13.19 -4.14 4.77
C THR A 361 12.55 -4.25 3.38
N ALA A 362 11.26 -3.94 3.26
CA ALA A 362 10.61 -3.98 1.96
C ALA A 362 11.09 -2.78 1.10
N GLY A 363 12.14 -3.00 0.29
CA GLY A 363 12.74 -1.98 -0.60
C GLY A 363 12.07 -1.86 -1.98
N VAL A 364 11.13 -2.74 -2.32
CA VAL A 364 10.74 -2.96 -3.73
C VAL A 364 9.78 -1.88 -4.26
N HIS A 365 8.79 -1.43 -3.48
CA HIS A 365 7.81 -0.45 -3.95
C HIS A 365 8.17 0.99 -3.56
N HIS A 366 8.13 1.90 -4.54
CA HIS A 366 8.46 3.31 -4.40
C HIS A 366 9.80 3.54 -3.69
N PHE A 367 10.81 2.75 -4.05
CA PHE A 367 12.16 2.79 -3.47
C PHE A 367 12.17 2.68 -1.93
N GLY A 368 11.21 1.92 -1.38
CA GLY A 368 11.07 1.66 0.04
C GLY A 368 10.28 2.71 0.83
N LEU A 369 9.68 3.72 0.21
CA LEU A 369 9.00 4.80 0.94
C LEU A 369 7.47 4.62 1.09
N ARG A 370 6.87 3.62 0.44
CA ARG A 370 5.41 3.36 0.47
C ARG A 370 4.82 3.28 1.88
N TYR A 371 5.54 2.65 2.81
CA TYR A 371 5.11 2.47 4.20
C TYR A 371 5.06 3.79 4.99
N LEU A 372 5.78 4.81 4.51
CA LEU A 372 5.94 6.10 5.19
C LEU A 372 4.89 7.13 4.76
N GLU A 373 3.99 6.80 3.84
CA GLU A 373 3.01 7.75 3.28
C GLU A 373 2.12 8.41 4.32
N SER A 374 1.59 7.65 5.28
CA SER A 374 0.72 8.19 6.32
C SER A 374 1.44 9.25 7.16
N GLY A 375 2.67 8.97 7.58
CA GLY A 375 3.54 9.91 8.29
C GLY A 375 3.91 11.13 7.43
N PHE A 376 4.26 10.90 6.16
CA PHE A 376 4.58 11.97 5.21
C PHE A 376 3.42 12.93 4.96
N ILE A 377 2.19 12.42 4.84
CA ILE A 377 1.00 13.24 4.60
C ILE A 377 0.74 14.16 5.81
N PHE A 378 0.73 13.62 7.03
CA PHE A 378 0.54 14.45 8.24
C PHE A 378 1.69 15.44 8.45
N LEU A 379 2.94 15.02 8.20
CA LEU A 379 4.09 15.91 8.23
C LEU A 379 3.95 17.04 7.21
N SER A 380 3.51 16.73 5.99
CA SER A 380 3.29 17.73 4.94
C SER A 380 2.23 18.76 5.37
N ALA A 381 1.15 18.32 6.02
CA ALA A 381 0.15 19.25 6.58
C ALA A 381 0.77 20.16 7.65
N GLY A 382 1.54 19.60 8.59
CA GLY A 382 2.25 20.36 9.62
C GLY A 382 3.22 21.38 9.04
N ILE A 383 4.04 20.98 8.07
CA ILE A 383 4.99 21.86 7.36
C ILE A 383 4.27 22.99 6.64
N LEU A 384 3.19 22.71 5.92
CA LEU A 384 2.46 23.73 5.16
C LEU A 384 1.80 24.77 6.08
N ILE A 385 1.20 24.33 7.18
CA ILE A 385 0.62 25.24 8.18
C ILE A 385 1.72 26.07 8.86
N PHE A 386 2.85 25.44 9.22
CA PHE A 386 4.01 26.12 9.79
C PHE A 386 4.55 27.20 8.84
N LEU A 387 4.78 26.86 7.57
CA LEU A 387 5.27 27.79 6.56
C LEU A 387 4.31 28.97 6.37
N TYR A 388 3.00 28.68 6.31
CA TYR A 388 1.98 29.71 6.17
C TYR A 388 2.02 30.70 7.34
N GLN A 389 1.92 30.21 8.57
CA GLN A 389 1.96 31.07 9.76
C GLN A 389 3.29 31.84 9.86
N ARG A 390 4.42 31.17 9.58
CA ARG A 390 5.74 31.81 9.65
C ARG A 390 5.92 32.90 8.59
N SER A 391 5.30 32.74 7.42
CA SER A 391 5.31 33.75 6.36
C SER A 391 4.52 35.02 6.74
N ILE A 392 3.51 34.88 7.61
CA ILE A 392 2.73 36.00 8.14
C ILE A 392 3.47 36.65 9.31
N GLU A 393 3.89 35.86 10.29
CA GLU A 393 4.54 36.37 11.50
C GLU A 393 5.92 36.97 11.22
N PHE A 394 6.71 36.34 10.32
CA PHE A 394 8.09 36.72 10.02
C PHE A 394 8.36 36.68 8.51
N PRO A 395 7.93 37.68 7.73
CA PRO A 395 7.95 37.62 6.27
C PRO A 395 9.30 37.29 5.63
N ASN A 396 10.41 37.86 6.15
CA ASN A 396 11.75 37.61 5.61
C ASN A 396 12.21 36.16 5.84
N ILE A 397 12.04 35.64 7.06
CA ILE A 397 12.35 34.24 7.38
C ILE A 397 11.42 33.30 6.61
N GLY A 398 10.14 33.66 6.51
CA GLY A 398 9.15 32.92 5.73
C GLY A 398 9.55 32.78 4.26
N ARG A 399 10.04 33.85 3.62
CA ARG A 399 10.55 33.79 2.23
C ARG A 399 11.71 32.82 2.08
N VAL A 400 12.66 32.83 3.02
CA VAL A 400 13.80 31.89 3.02
C VAL A 400 13.30 30.45 3.19
N LEU A 401 12.37 30.21 4.11
CA LEU A 401 11.79 28.88 4.32
C LEU A 401 11.02 28.39 3.09
N ILE A 402 10.26 29.27 2.43
CA ILE A 402 9.55 28.94 1.17
C ILE A 402 10.55 28.56 0.06
N LEU A 403 11.69 29.26 -0.04
CA LEU A 403 12.75 28.91 -0.99
C LEU A 403 13.32 27.52 -0.70
N LEU A 404 13.61 27.22 0.57
CA LEU A 404 14.10 25.90 0.99
C LEU A 404 13.07 24.79 0.75
N THR A 405 11.79 25.07 0.99
CA THR A 405 10.69 24.16 0.63
C THR A 405 10.66 23.93 -0.88
N SER A 406 10.80 24.99 -1.69
CA SER A 406 10.80 24.87 -3.16
C SER A 406 11.95 23.99 -3.66
N LEU A 407 13.14 24.11 -3.07
CA LEU A 407 14.27 23.21 -3.34
C LEU A 407 13.93 21.77 -2.93
N SER A 408 13.30 21.58 -1.78
CA SER A 408 12.89 20.24 -1.33
C SER A 408 11.84 19.61 -2.24
N LEU A 409 10.91 20.41 -2.78
CA LEU A 409 9.92 19.98 -3.74
C LEU A 409 10.54 19.52 -5.06
N TYR A 410 11.65 20.12 -5.49
CA TYR A 410 12.38 19.65 -6.66
C TYR A 410 12.88 18.21 -6.49
N TYR A 411 13.40 17.85 -5.31
CA TYR A 411 13.83 16.47 -5.03
C TYR A 411 12.65 15.50 -4.99
N ASN A 412 11.54 15.89 -4.37
CA ASN A 412 10.30 15.10 -4.40
C ASN A 412 9.82 14.86 -5.84
N TYR A 413 9.77 15.92 -6.64
CA TYR A 413 9.38 15.83 -8.04
C TYR A 413 10.32 14.92 -8.83
N LYS A 414 11.64 15.07 -8.67
CA LYS A 414 12.63 14.21 -9.32
C LYS A 414 12.43 12.74 -8.94
N PHE A 415 12.24 12.47 -7.65
CA PHE A 415 11.98 11.13 -7.13
C PHE A 415 10.70 10.52 -7.72
N THR A 416 9.58 11.26 -7.66
CA THR A 416 8.29 10.83 -8.22
C THR A 416 8.36 10.62 -9.73
N ARG A 417 9.09 11.49 -10.45
CA ARG A 417 9.30 11.35 -11.89
C ARG A 417 10.06 10.07 -12.23
N GLU A 418 11.14 9.75 -11.53
CA GLU A 418 11.87 8.49 -11.74
C GLU A 418 11.00 7.28 -11.40
N GLY A 419 10.19 7.35 -10.33
CA GLY A 419 9.21 6.31 -10.00
C GLY A 419 8.21 6.07 -11.14
N PHE A 420 7.65 7.13 -11.72
CA PHE A 420 6.77 7.01 -12.88
C PHE A 420 7.49 6.47 -14.11
N LYS A 421 8.73 6.91 -14.36
CA LYS A 421 9.54 6.40 -15.48
C LYS A 421 9.75 4.89 -15.39
N ILE A 422 10.04 4.36 -14.20
CA ILE A 422 10.18 2.92 -13.97
C ILE A 422 8.83 2.22 -14.15
N LEU A 423 7.76 2.76 -13.57
CA LEU A 423 6.41 2.18 -13.66
C LEU A 423 5.90 2.10 -15.10
N PHE A 424 6.05 3.17 -15.89
CA PHE A 424 5.66 3.15 -17.31
C PHE A 424 6.66 2.37 -18.17
N GLY A 425 7.95 2.36 -17.80
CA GLY A 425 8.98 1.59 -18.48
C GLY A 425 8.79 0.07 -18.35
N SER A 426 8.14 -0.40 -17.29
CA SER A 426 7.87 -1.83 -17.07
C SER A 426 6.69 -2.37 -17.89
N ILE A 427 5.89 -1.52 -18.54
CA ILE A 427 4.73 -1.94 -19.35
C ILE A 427 5.14 -2.90 -20.46
N ALA A 428 6.11 -2.53 -21.29
CA ALA A 428 6.47 -3.36 -22.45
C ALA A 428 7.04 -4.74 -22.04
N PRO A 429 7.99 -4.82 -21.08
CA PRO A 429 8.42 -6.10 -20.52
C PRO A 429 7.29 -6.91 -19.88
N TYR A 430 6.40 -6.26 -19.13
CA TYR A 430 5.24 -6.91 -18.52
C TYR A 430 4.34 -7.52 -19.58
N LEU A 431 3.92 -6.75 -20.58
CA LEU A 431 3.08 -7.23 -21.69
C LEU A 431 3.73 -8.39 -22.44
N GLN A 432 5.04 -8.35 -22.67
CA GLN A 432 5.77 -9.44 -23.32
C GLN A 432 5.64 -10.74 -22.51
N ILE A 433 5.93 -10.69 -21.21
CA ILE A 433 5.84 -11.86 -20.31
C ILE A 433 4.40 -12.38 -20.23
N GLN A 434 3.43 -11.48 -20.05
CA GLN A 434 2.02 -11.84 -19.92
C GLN A 434 1.48 -12.52 -21.19
N ASN A 435 1.85 -12.03 -22.38
CA ASN A 435 1.47 -12.64 -23.65
C ASN A 435 2.11 -14.03 -23.84
N GLU A 436 3.38 -14.20 -23.47
CA GLU A 436 4.04 -15.51 -23.53
C GLU A 436 3.34 -16.51 -22.61
N PHE A 437 3.07 -16.14 -21.35
CA PHE A 437 2.37 -17.04 -20.41
C PHE A 437 0.99 -17.45 -20.90
N GLN A 438 0.18 -16.49 -21.37
CA GLN A 438 -1.15 -16.75 -21.90
C GLN A 438 -1.12 -17.66 -23.15
N SER A 439 -0.12 -17.50 -24.02
CA SER A 439 0.01 -18.34 -25.22
C SER A 439 0.39 -19.79 -24.92
N LYS A 440 1.10 -20.03 -23.80
CA LYS A 440 1.62 -21.36 -23.43
C LYS A 440 0.68 -22.14 -22.51
N GLY A 441 -0.24 -21.46 -21.80
CA GLY A 441 -1.30 -22.05 -20.99
C GLY A 441 -0.86 -22.61 -19.65
N ILE A 442 0.21 -23.41 -19.58
CA ILE A 442 0.76 -23.99 -18.35
C ILE A 442 2.22 -23.58 -18.17
N ILE A 443 2.52 -22.88 -17.07
CA ILE A 443 3.84 -22.38 -16.71
C ILE A 443 4.29 -22.99 -15.37
N VAL A 444 5.50 -23.54 -15.38
CA VAL A 444 6.16 -24.12 -14.22
C VAL A 444 7.33 -23.21 -13.83
N HIS A 445 7.20 -22.57 -12.68
CA HIS A 445 8.17 -21.66 -12.09
C HIS A 445 9.21 -22.45 -11.29
N LYS A 446 10.49 -22.25 -11.62
CA LYS A 446 11.61 -22.78 -10.82
C LYS A 446 11.98 -21.81 -9.72
N GLY A 447 11.62 -22.16 -8.49
CA GLY A 447 11.79 -21.29 -7.33
C GLY A 447 10.85 -20.08 -7.33
N GLN A 448 10.76 -19.45 -6.16
CA GLN A 448 9.82 -18.37 -5.87
C GLN A 448 10.20 -17.03 -6.52
N PHE A 449 11.46 -16.85 -6.92
CA PHE A 449 11.90 -15.60 -7.53
C PHE A 449 11.13 -15.28 -8.82
N THR A 450 10.79 -16.31 -9.60
CA THR A 450 10.08 -16.13 -10.86
C THR A 450 8.57 -15.89 -10.68
N ASN A 451 8.04 -16.08 -9.47
CA ASN A 451 6.61 -15.95 -9.18
C ASN A 451 6.16 -14.49 -9.21
N TYR A 452 7.08 -13.55 -9.01
CA TYR A 452 6.84 -12.11 -9.16
C TYR A 452 6.45 -11.66 -10.58
N LEU A 453 6.57 -12.55 -11.56
CA LEU A 453 6.23 -12.29 -12.96
C LEU A 453 4.84 -12.77 -13.34
N ILE A 454 4.15 -13.51 -12.46
CA ILE A 454 2.88 -14.15 -12.76
C ILE A 454 1.85 -13.10 -13.19
N GLY A 455 1.58 -12.09 -12.39
CA GLY A 455 0.70 -11.00 -12.76
C GLY A 455 -0.68 -11.45 -13.28
N PHE A 456 -1.22 -10.71 -14.25
CA PHE A 456 -2.57 -10.97 -14.77
C PHE A 456 -2.78 -12.38 -15.37
N SER A 457 -1.73 -13.04 -15.87
CA SER A 457 -1.83 -14.37 -16.46
C SER A 457 -2.29 -15.43 -15.46
N TYR A 458 -2.19 -15.16 -14.15
CA TYR A 458 -2.76 -16.02 -13.12
C TYR A 458 -4.23 -16.36 -13.33
N LEU A 459 -5.01 -15.45 -13.94
CA LEU A 459 -6.44 -15.65 -14.17
C LEU A 459 -6.74 -16.48 -15.41
N ASN A 460 -5.79 -16.59 -16.34
CA ASN A 460 -6.01 -17.16 -17.68
C ASN A 460 -5.05 -18.31 -18.01
N SER A 461 -4.11 -18.61 -17.11
CA SER A 461 -3.08 -19.63 -17.29
C SER A 461 -2.85 -20.36 -15.97
N VAL A 462 -2.38 -21.59 -16.07
CA VAL A 462 -2.04 -22.40 -14.91
C VAL A 462 -0.58 -22.16 -14.56
N HIS A 463 -0.34 -21.78 -13.31
CA HIS A 463 1.00 -21.54 -12.78
C HIS A 463 1.28 -22.54 -11.66
N PHE A 464 2.42 -23.23 -11.76
CA PHE A 464 2.96 -24.11 -10.73
C PHE A 464 4.31 -23.62 -10.26
N THR A 465 4.67 -23.85 -9.00
CA THR A 465 6.02 -23.62 -8.49
C THR A 465 6.64 -24.93 -8.01
N VAL A 466 7.88 -25.18 -8.41
CA VAL A 466 8.67 -26.34 -8.00
C VAL A 466 10.01 -25.89 -7.45
N ASN A 467 10.37 -26.45 -6.29
CA ASN A 467 11.61 -26.12 -5.58
C ASN A 467 12.62 -27.27 -5.56
N THR A 468 12.21 -28.48 -5.98
CA THR A 468 13.09 -29.65 -6.02
C THR A 468 12.90 -30.42 -7.32
N GLU A 469 13.94 -31.15 -7.72
CA GLU A 469 13.88 -32.07 -8.87
C GLU A 469 12.78 -33.13 -8.69
N LYS A 470 12.61 -33.65 -7.46
CA LYS A 470 11.58 -34.62 -7.13
C LYS A 470 10.17 -34.08 -7.37
N ASP A 471 9.91 -32.84 -6.97
CA ASP A 471 8.62 -32.19 -7.20
C ASP A 471 8.39 -31.96 -8.70
N ALA A 472 9.42 -31.56 -9.44
CA ALA A 472 9.32 -31.37 -10.89
C ALA A 472 9.01 -32.67 -11.64
N ILE A 473 9.66 -33.79 -11.28
CA ILE A 473 9.39 -35.10 -11.87
C ILE A 473 7.96 -35.58 -11.55
N GLN A 474 7.50 -35.37 -10.33
CA GLN A 474 6.15 -35.77 -9.92
C GLN A 474 5.08 -34.92 -10.60
N LEU A 475 5.31 -33.62 -10.78
CA LEU A 475 4.43 -32.76 -11.55
C LEU A 475 4.38 -33.20 -13.03
N GLU A 476 5.52 -33.53 -13.65
CA GLU A 476 5.57 -34.04 -15.03
C GLU A 476 4.72 -35.33 -15.18
N GLN A 477 4.79 -36.24 -14.20
CA GLN A 477 3.96 -37.45 -14.15
C GLN A 477 2.46 -37.11 -14.08
N THR A 478 2.07 -36.16 -13.24
CA THR A 478 0.69 -35.69 -13.13
C THR A 478 0.19 -35.08 -14.44
N LEU A 479 0.99 -34.22 -15.08
CA LEU A 479 0.64 -33.60 -16.36
C LEU A 479 0.48 -34.66 -17.45
N LYS A 480 1.39 -35.64 -17.51
CA LYS A 480 1.29 -36.78 -18.45
C LYS A 480 0.01 -37.58 -18.23
N LYS A 481 -0.33 -37.92 -16.98
CA LYS A 481 -1.53 -38.70 -16.64
C LYS A 481 -2.80 -37.99 -17.13
N ASN A 482 -2.80 -36.66 -17.10
CA ASN A 482 -3.90 -35.82 -17.57
C ASN A 482 -3.80 -35.46 -19.07
N GLN A 483 -2.90 -36.08 -19.83
CA GLN A 483 -2.73 -35.89 -21.28
C GLN A 483 -2.49 -34.42 -21.67
N VAL A 484 -1.72 -33.69 -20.86
CA VAL A 484 -1.34 -32.30 -21.19
C VAL A 484 -0.39 -32.32 -22.40
N ASP A 485 -0.75 -31.63 -23.48
CA ASP A 485 0.03 -31.61 -24.73
C ASP A 485 1.40 -30.93 -24.57
N SER A 486 1.45 -29.84 -23.81
CA SER A 486 2.67 -29.08 -23.55
C SER A 486 2.60 -28.25 -22.28
N TYR A 487 3.75 -28.00 -21.66
CA TYR A 487 3.92 -27.02 -20.59
C TYR A 487 5.25 -26.28 -20.77
N SER A 488 5.44 -25.15 -20.11
CA SER A 488 6.70 -24.40 -20.17
C SER A 488 7.34 -24.28 -18.80
N ILE A 489 8.67 -24.35 -18.73
CA ILE A 489 9.46 -24.12 -17.52
C ILE A 489 10.12 -22.75 -17.62
N LEU A 490 9.92 -21.92 -16.60
CA LEU A 490 10.54 -20.61 -16.45
C LEU A 490 11.67 -20.67 -15.40
N GLU A 491 12.86 -20.21 -15.78
CA GLU A 491 14.02 -20.14 -14.90
C GLU A 491 14.70 -18.78 -15.04
N TYR A 492 15.19 -18.22 -13.93
CA TYR A 492 16.09 -17.06 -13.97
C TYR A 492 17.52 -17.55 -14.19
N GLU A 493 18.21 -17.05 -15.22
CA GLU A 493 19.53 -17.61 -15.61
C GLU A 493 20.64 -17.28 -14.61
N SER A 494 20.54 -16.18 -13.87
CA SER A 494 21.55 -15.73 -12.89
C SER A 494 21.20 -16.10 -11.45
N GLU A 495 22.11 -15.91 -10.50
CA GLU A 495 21.76 -16.01 -9.08
C GLU A 495 20.84 -14.83 -8.70
N PRO A 496 19.64 -15.07 -8.12
CA PRO A 496 18.78 -14.00 -7.65
C PRO A 496 19.48 -13.13 -6.59
N PRO A 497 19.22 -11.82 -6.52
CA PRO A 497 19.72 -11.01 -5.42
C PRO A 497 19.14 -11.51 -4.09
N ARG A 498 20.00 -11.65 -3.07
CA ARG A 498 19.57 -12.05 -1.71
C ARG A 498 18.97 -10.86 -0.96
N ASP A 499 17.76 -11.05 -0.44
CA ASP A 499 17.20 -10.14 0.55
C ASP A 499 17.94 -10.35 1.89
N PRO A 500 18.57 -9.31 2.48
CA PRO A 500 19.27 -9.42 3.75
C PRO A 500 18.36 -9.83 4.92
N ASN A 501 17.04 -9.65 4.79
CA ASN A 501 16.08 -10.05 5.82
C ASN A 501 15.61 -11.50 5.72
N LEU A 502 15.93 -12.21 4.64
CA LEU A 502 15.51 -13.58 4.46
C LEU A 502 16.53 -14.56 5.08
N PRO A 503 16.08 -15.57 5.86
CA PRO A 503 16.96 -16.63 6.33
C PRO A 503 17.70 -17.29 5.16
N GLU A 504 19.00 -17.54 5.33
CA GLU A 504 19.83 -18.11 4.26
C GLU A 504 19.29 -19.45 3.76
N LYS A 505 18.80 -20.28 4.68
CA LYS A 505 18.18 -21.55 4.38
C LYS A 505 16.99 -21.36 3.41
N GLN A 506 16.10 -20.42 3.71
CA GLN A 506 14.94 -20.13 2.85
C GLN A 506 15.36 -19.57 1.49
N PHE A 507 16.39 -18.72 1.44
CA PHE A 507 16.93 -18.21 0.19
C PHE A 507 17.42 -19.34 -0.72
N LYS A 508 18.22 -20.28 -0.20
CA LYS A 508 18.76 -21.40 -0.97
C LYS A 508 17.70 -22.43 -1.36
N GLU A 509 16.77 -22.74 -0.46
CA GLU A 509 15.77 -23.80 -0.67
C GLU A 509 14.58 -23.35 -1.51
N LYS A 510 14.24 -22.05 -1.54
CA LYS A 510 13.03 -21.55 -2.19
C LYS A 510 13.26 -20.49 -3.26
N ILE A 511 14.35 -19.72 -3.22
CA ILE A 511 14.57 -18.59 -4.14
C ILE A 511 15.65 -18.92 -5.18
N ALA A 512 16.86 -19.25 -4.75
CA ALA A 512 18.01 -19.54 -5.60
C ALA A 512 18.10 -21.04 -5.95
N VAL A 513 16.99 -21.59 -6.44
CA VAL A 513 16.86 -23.04 -6.69
C VAL A 513 17.41 -23.40 -8.07
N ARG A 514 18.25 -24.45 -8.12
CA ARG A 514 18.81 -25.00 -9.37
C ARG A 514 18.73 -26.51 -9.39
N PHE A 515 18.07 -27.06 -10.41
CA PHE A 515 18.03 -28.49 -10.70
C PHE A 515 17.74 -28.71 -12.19
N PRO A 516 18.15 -29.84 -12.78
CA PRO A 516 17.92 -30.12 -14.20
C PRO A 516 16.43 -30.22 -14.53
N ASP A 517 16.03 -29.79 -15.71
CA ASP A 517 14.65 -29.95 -16.16
C ASP A 517 14.30 -31.44 -16.32
N PRO A 518 13.11 -31.88 -15.88
CA PRO A 518 12.65 -33.23 -16.16
C PRO A 518 12.37 -33.37 -17.67
N ASN A 519 12.82 -34.49 -18.23
CA ASN A 519 12.68 -34.87 -19.65
C ASN A 519 12.39 -36.38 -19.71
N ARG A 520 11.37 -36.85 -18.96
CA ARG A 520 11.02 -38.28 -18.97
C ARG A 520 9.89 -38.57 -19.94
N TYR A 521 8.94 -37.66 -20.03
CA TYR A 521 7.73 -37.83 -20.85
C TYR A 521 7.54 -36.73 -21.87
N TYR A 522 8.26 -35.62 -21.73
CA TYR A 522 8.18 -34.47 -22.62
C TYR A 522 9.56 -34.11 -23.15
N LYS A 523 9.64 -33.73 -24.43
CA LYS A 523 10.87 -33.22 -25.06
C LYS A 523 10.82 -31.71 -25.24
N VAL A 524 11.99 -31.06 -25.18
CA VAL A 524 12.10 -29.63 -25.49
C VAL A 524 11.64 -29.39 -26.92
N LYS A 525 10.65 -28.50 -27.08
CA LYS A 525 10.12 -28.05 -28.37
C LYS A 525 10.75 -26.71 -28.77
N ASP A 526 10.80 -25.77 -27.84
CA ASP A 526 11.39 -24.45 -28.05
C ASP A 526 12.03 -23.90 -26.77
N GLN A 527 12.91 -22.92 -26.95
CA GLN A 527 13.49 -22.13 -25.88
C GLN A 527 13.45 -20.66 -26.31
N ARG A 528 12.96 -19.80 -25.42
CA ARG A 528 12.95 -18.35 -25.59
C ARG A 528 13.61 -17.69 -24.39
N LYS A 529 14.42 -16.68 -24.66
CA LYS A 529 14.95 -15.78 -23.64
C LYS A 529 14.06 -14.54 -23.56
N ILE A 530 13.53 -14.26 -22.37
CA ILE A 530 12.69 -13.10 -22.08
C ILE A 530 13.42 -12.32 -20.98
N LEU A 531 14.07 -11.22 -21.35
CA LEU A 531 15.00 -10.50 -20.45
C LEU A 531 16.11 -11.47 -19.96
N ASP A 532 16.26 -11.61 -18.65
CA ASP A 532 17.21 -12.53 -18.00
C ASP A 532 16.60 -13.88 -17.61
N PHE A 533 15.40 -14.18 -18.12
CA PHE A 533 14.68 -15.43 -17.88
C PHE A 533 14.70 -16.32 -19.12
N SER A 534 14.90 -17.62 -18.91
CA SER A 534 14.76 -18.65 -19.93
C SER A 534 13.42 -19.34 -19.77
N LEU A 535 12.59 -19.27 -20.80
CA LEU A 535 11.33 -20.00 -20.93
C LEU A 535 11.53 -21.16 -21.91
N ARG A 536 11.45 -22.39 -21.43
CA ARG A 536 11.59 -23.61 -22.24
C ARG A 536 10.26 -24.33 -22.34
N THR A 537 9.76 -24.57 -23.57
CA THR A 537 8.51 -25.31 -23.77
C THR A 537 8.80 -26.78 -24.01
N TYR A 538 8.07 -27.63 -23.31
CA TYR A 538 8.14 -29.08 -23.36
C TYR A 538 6.86 -29.62 -24.01
N GLN A 539 7.01 -30.55 -24.95
CA GLN A 539 5.89 -31.19 -25.65
C GLN A 539 5.86 -32.68 -25.36
N LEU A 540 4.66 -33.21 -25.10
CA LEU A 540 4.43 -34.61 -24.78
C LEU A 540 4.97 -35.50 -25.92
N LEU A 541 5.73 -36.53 -25.55
CA LEU A 541 6.18 -37.55 -26.49
C LEU A 541 4.95 -38.30 -27.01
N LYS A 542 4.68 -38.18 -28.31
CA LYS A 542 3.71 -39.04 -28.99
C LYS A 542 4.34 -40.42 -29.11
N ASN A 543 3.71 -41.42 -28.48
CA ASN A 543 4.04 -42.83 -28.70
C ASN A 543 3.68 -43.24 -30.12
#